data_AF-T1DAV7-F1
#
_entry.id   AF-T1DAV7-F1
#
_cell.length_a   1.000
_cell.length_b   1.000
_cell.length_c   1.000
_cell.angle_alpha   90.00
_cell.angle_beta   90.00
_cell.angle_gamma   90.00
#
_symmetry.space_group_name_H-M   'P 1'
#
loop_
_entity.id
_entity.type
_entity.pdbx_description
1 polymer ?
#
loop_
_entity_poly.entity_id
_entity_poly.type
_entity_poly.pdbx_seq_one_letter_code
_entity_poly.pdbx_strand_id
1 'polypeptide(L)'
;MRGEFIGVWSETWREIWLPLTDHEDVPEDIFCDLYRELAKAMKALPSAGNLADIIEDPIQSRMTFEAITANDLAGERALVDFFESAHDALEELRGDELTNRYFNLLTAFIDKFSLRYDLRRPCTLCPTLPGVFASLVRDLRVLAGQDAHLDAL
;
A
#
# COMPACT_ATOMS: atom_id res chain seq x y z
N MET A 1 -8.05 10.76 12.74
CA MET A 1 -6.82 10.70 11.91
C MET A 1 -6.39 9.26 11.83
N ARG A 2 -6.45 8.65 10.63
CA ARG A 2 -6.11 7.23 10.47
C ARG A 2 -4.61 6.99 10.26
N GLY A 3 -3.82 8.02 9.95
CA GLY A 3 -2.37 8.13 10.16
C GLY A 3 -1.46 7.18 9.37
N GLU A 4 -1.95 6.00 9.01
CA GLU A 4 -1.26 4.85 8.45
C GLU A 4 -2.09 4.29 7.29
N PHE A 5 -1.41 3.77 6.27
CA PHE A 5 -2.06 3.22 5.08
C PHE A 5 -2.93 2.02 5.42
N ILE A 6 -2.48 1.13 6.30
CA ILE A 6 -3.23 -0.08 6.67
C ILE A 6 -4.62 0.23 7.23
N GLY A 7 -4.76 1.36 7.95
CA GLY A 7 -6.04 1.82 8.52
C GLY A 7 -7.03 2.38 7.48
N VAL A 8 -6.56 2.66 6.26
CA VAL A 8 -7.35 3.19 5.14
C VAL A 8 -7.22 2.33 3.88
N TRP A 9 -6.76 1.08 3.99
CA TRP A 9 -6.55 0.21 2.82
C TRP A 9 -7.79 0.10 1.93
N SER A 10 -8.98 -0.05 2.51
CA SER A 10 -10.24 -0.14 1.75
C SER A 10 -10.53 1.10 0.89
N GLU A 11 -10.00 2.26 1.26
CA GLU A 11 -10.18 3.50 0.52
C GLU A 11 -9.25 3.59 -0.69
N THR A 12 -8.14 2.83 -0.70
CA THR A 12 -7.16 2.86 -1.80
C THR A 12 -7.78 2.44 -3.13
N TRP A 13 -8.76 1.52 -3.10
CA TRP A 13 -9.49 1.10 -4.28
C TRP A 13 -10.16 2.26 -5.01
N ARG A 14 -11.02 3.00 -4.30
CA ARG A 14 -11.78 4.10 -4.89
C ARG A 14 -10.91 5.32 -5.20
N GLU A 15 -9.84 5.53 -4.45
CA GLU A 15 -9.09 6.79 -4.49
C GLU A 15 -7.79 6.71 -5.29
N ILE A 16 -7.25 5.50 -5.50
CA ILE A 16 -6.00 5.27 -6.24
C ILE A 16 -6.26 4.33 -7.40
N TRP A 17 -6.67 3.09 -7.15
CA TRP A 17 -6.64 2.03 -8.15
C TRP A 17 -7.67 2.22 -9.26
N LEU A 18 -8.92 2.51 -8.90
CA LEU A 18 -9.98 2.76 -9.87
C LEU A 18 -9.68 4.02 -10.73
N PRO A 19 -9.33 5.19 -10.16
CA PRO A 19 -8.91 6.35 -10.95
C PRO A 19 -7.66 6.12 -11.79
N LEU A 20 -6.74 5.26 -11.35
CA LEU A 20 -5.54 4.92 -12.13
C LEU A 20 -5.95 4.20 -13.41
N THR A 21 -6.86 3.21 -13.32
CA THR A 21 -7.26 2.34 -14.44
C THR A 21 -8.37 2.90 -15.33
N ASP A 22 -9.14 3.87 -14.87
CA ASP A 22 -10.20 4.52 -15.67
C ASP A 22 -9.65 5.45 -16.77
N HIS A 23 -8.33 5.55 -16.93
CA HIS A 23 -7.70 6.37 -17.97
C HIS A 23 -7.61 5.62 -19.30
N GLU A 24 -7.78 6.35 -20.40
CA GLU A 24 -7.52 5.81 -21.74
C GLU A 24 -6.07 5.34 -21.81
N ASP A 25 -5.86 4.20 -22.47
CA ASP A 25 -4.56 3.56 -22.63
C ASP A 25 -3.95 2.90 -21.37
N VAL A 26 -4.70 2.51 -20.34
CA VAL A 26 -4.12 1.62 -19.31
C VAL A 26 -4.16 0.16 -19.78
N PRO A 27 -3.04 -0.60 -19.72
CA PRO A 27 -3.04 -2.02 -20.08
C PRO A 27 -4.01 -2.83 -19.25
N GLU A 28 -4.70 -3.79 -19.87
CA GLU A 28 -5.67 -4.66 -19.19
C GLU A 28 -5.00 -5.54 -18.11
N ASP A 29 -3.73 -5.87 -18.31
CA ASP A 29 -2.88 -6.72 -17.45
C ASP A 29 -2.17 -5.94 -16.32
N ILE A 30 -2.43 -4.65 -16.13
CA ILE A 30 -1.83 -3.84 -15.05
C ILE A 30 -1.97 -4.50 -13.67
N PHE A 31 -3.10 -5.15 -13.41
CA PHE A 31 -3.33 -5.81 -12.12
C PHE A 31 -2.51 -7.09 -11.95
N CYS A 32 -2.00 -7.70 -13.02
CA CYS A 32 -1.10 -8.84 -12.93
C CYS A 32 0.22 -8.44 -12.26
N ASP A 33 0.80 -7.32 -12.67
CA ASP A 33 2.05 -6.80 -12.08
C ASP A 33 1.79 -6.18 -10.70
N LEU A 34 0.70 -5.41 -10.54
CA LEU A 34 0.34 -4.87 -9.22
C LEU A 34 0.06 -5.98 -8.20
N TYR A 35 -0.62 -7.06 -8.59
CA TYR A 35 -0.86 -8.19 -7.68
C TYR A 35 0.43 -8.93 -7.35
N ARG A 36 1.35 -9.08 -8.31
CA ARG A 36 2.67 -9.66 -8.07
C ARG A 36 3.44 -8.90 -6.98
N GLU A 37 3.37 -7.58 -6.99
CA GLU A 37 3.98 -6.74 -5.95
C GLU A 37 3.19 -6.80 -4.63
N LEU A 38 1.85 -6.74 -4.68
CA LEU A 38 1.01 -6.82 -3.48
C LEU A 38 1.18 -8.14 -2.72
N ALA A 39 1.36 -9.25 -3.44
CA ALA A 39 1.56 -10.57 -2.83
C ALA A 39 2.76 -10.60 -1.87
N LYS A 40 3.80 -9.79 -2.13
CA LYS A 40 4.97 -9.66 -1.24
C LYS A 40 4.64 -8.95 0.07
N ALA A 41 3.57 -8.15 0.10
CA ALA A 41 3.09 -7.44 1.28
C ALA A 41 2.03 -8.21 2.09
N MET A 42 1.63 -9.40 1.65
CA MET A 42 0.65 -10.24 2.35
C MET A 42 1.28 -11.02 3.51
N LYS A 43 0.49 -11.30 4.56
CA LYS A 43 0.90 -12.15 5.70
C LYS A 43 1.25 -13.56 5.25
N ALA A 44 0.44 -14.11 4.36
CA ALA A 44 0.61 -15.44 3.80
C ALA A 44 0.87 -15.28 2.31
N LEU A 45 2.09 -15.60 1.90
CA LEU A 45 2.44 -15.61 0.48
C LEU A 45 1.62 -16.70 -0.22
N PRO A 46 0.95 -16.41 -1.36
CA PRO A 46 0.33 -17.43 -2.17
C PRO A 46 1.34 -18.51 -2.56
N SER A 47 0.89 -19.75 -2.74
CA SER A 47 1.75 -20.79 -3.30
C SER A 47 2.22 -20.37 -4.70
N ALA A 48 3.40 -20.84 -5.13
CA ALA A 48 3.93 -20.48 -6.44
C ALA A 48 2.96 -20.79 -7.60
N GLY A 49 2.24 -21.91 -7.51
CA GLY A 49 1.19 -22.28 -8.48
C GLY A 49 0.02 -21.31 -8.46
N ASN A 50 -0.54 -21.02 -7.27
CA ASN A 50 -1.67 -20.09 -7.16
C ASN A 50 -1.28 -18.68 -7.60
N LEU A 51 -0.06 -18.23 -7.31
CA LEU A 51 0.43 -16.93 -7.76
C LEU A 51 0.51 -16.87 -9.29
N ALA A 52 1.07 -17.90 -9.92
CA ALA A 52 1.15 -17.99 -11.38
C ALA A 52 -0.24 -17.95 -12.03
N ASP A 53 -1.18 -18.75 -11.51
CA ASP A 53 -2.56 -18.79 -12.02
C ASP A 53 -3.22 -17.40 -11.95
N ILE A 54 -2.98 -16.63 -10.87
CA ILE A 54 -3.56 -15.30 -10.70
C ILE A 54 -2.92 -14.30 -11.69
N ILE A 55 -1.59 -14.23 -11.76
CA ILE A 55 -0.88 -13.22 -12.57
C ILE A 55 -0.92 -13.49 -14.08
N GLU A 56 -1.41 -14.66 -14.51
CA GLU A 56 -1.64 -14.96 -15.92
C GLU A 56 -3.05 -14.55 -16.41
N ASP A 57 -3.98 -14.26 -15.49
CA ASP A 57 -5.35 -13.83 -15.81
C ASP A 57 -5.62 -12.40 -15.29
N PRO A 58 -5.76 -11.41 -16.20
CA PRO A 58 -6.04 -10.02 -15.83
C PRO A 58 -7.31 -9.82 -14.99
N ILE A 59 -8.38 -10.59 -15.27
CA ILE A 59 -9.65 -10.50 -14.56
C ILE A 59 -9.47 -11.05 -13.14
N GLN A 60 -8.85 -12.23 -13.03
CA GLN A 60 -8.58 -12.86 -11.74
C GLN A 60 -7.64 -12.02 -10.88
N SER A 61 -6.58 -11.46 -11.46
CA SER A 61 -5.66 -10.53 -10.79
C SER A 61 -6.40 -9.32 -10.21
N ARG A 62 -7.24 -8.66 -11.02
CA ARG A 62 -8.04 -7.51 -10.56
C ARG A 62 -8.99 -7.89 -9.42
N MET A 63 -9.76 -8.95 -9.60
CA MET A 63 -10.73 -9.40 -8.59
C MET A 63 -10.06 -9.78 -7.28
N THR A 64 -8.93 -10.48 -7.36
CA THR A 64 -8.19 -10.90 -6.17
C THR A 64 -7.56 -9.69 -5.47
N PHE A 65 -7.00 -8.75 -6.23
CA PHE A 65 -6.46 -7.50 -5.69
C PHE A 65 -7.53 -6.69 -4.95
N GLU A 66 -8.72 -6.51 -5.54
CA GLU A 66 -9.85 -5.79 -4.93
C GLU A 66 -10.36 -6.46 -3.65
N ALA A 67 -10.30 -7.80 -3.58
CA ALA A 67 -10.78 -8.58 -2.45
C ALA A 67 -9.83 -8.54 -1.22
N ILE A 68 -8.58 -8.09 -1.38
CA ILE A 68 -7.62 -8.02 -0.27
C ILE A 68 -8.12 -7.03 0.79
N THR A 69 -8.10 -7.47 2.05
CA THR A 69 -8.45 -6.63 3.20
C THR A 69 -7.22 -6.26 4.00
N ALA A 70 -7.35 -5.28 4.89
CA ALA A 70 -6.27 -4.89 5.81
C ALA A 70 -5.79 -6.07 6.69
N ASN A 71 -6.62 -7.07 6.94
CA ASN A 71 -6.27 -8.23 7.74
C ASN A 71 -5.36 -9.22 7.01
N ASP A 72 -5.29 -9.15 5.68
CA ASP A 72 -4.47 -10.04 4.86
C ASP A 72 -3.02 -9.51 4.71
N LEU A 73 -2.79 -8.25 5.07
CA LEU A 73 -1.52 -7.53 4.88
C LEU A 73 -0.56 -7.72 6.06
N ALA A 74 0.72 -7.92 5.79
CA ALA A 74 1.76 -8.19 6.78
C ALA A 74 2.01 -7.02 7.75
N GLY A 75 1.65 -5.80 7.36
CA GLY A 75 1.72 -4.61 8.20
C GLY A 75 2.01 -3.35 7.40
N GLU A 76 2.09 -2.23 8.11
CA GLU A 76 2.30 -0.91 7.51
C GLU A 76 3.60 -0.82 6.70
N ARG A 77 4.71 -1.38 7.22
CA ARG A 77 6.00 -1.34 6.53
C ARG A 77 5.96 -2.05 5.17
N ALA A 78 5.38 -3.24 5.14
CA ALA A 78 5.24 -4.02 3.91
C ALA A 78 4.32 -3.31 2.90
N LEU A 79 3.30 -2.62 3.40
CA LEU A 79 2.38 -1.85 2.55
C LEU A 79 3.06 -0.62 1.94
N VAL A 80 3.92 0.07 2.71
CA VAL A 80 4.77 1.15 2.21
C VAL A 80 5.68 0.62 1.09
N ASP A 81 6.39 -0.49 1.32
CA ASP A 81 7.27 -1.10 0.32
C ASP A 81 6.50 -1.50 -0.95
N PHE A 82 5.25 -1.95 -0.80
CA PHE A 82 4.36 -2.22 -1.94
C PHE A 82 4.03 -0.95 -2.74
N PHE A 83 3.66 0.16 -2.09
CA PHE A 83 3.36 1.40 -2.83
C PHE A 83 4.58 1.94 -3.58
N GLU A 84 5.77 1.81 -3.01
CA GLU A 84 7.02 2.16 -3.70
C GLU A 84 7.27 1.22 -4.89
N SER A 85 7.17 -0.11 -4.68
CA SER A 85 7.41 -1.12 -5.73
C SER A 85 6.35 -1.08 -6.84
N ALA A 86 5.12 -0.68 -6.52
CA ALA A 86 4.05 -0.49 -7.51
C ALA A 86 4.41 0.62 -8.50
N HIS A 87 5.08 1.69 -8.07
CA HIS A 87 5.58 2.70 -9.00
C HIS A 87 6.57 2.10 -10.01
N ASP A 88 7.52 1.29 -9.55
CA ASP A 88 8.50 0.64 -10.42
C ASP A 88 7.84 -0.30 -11.44
N ALA A 89 6.86 -1.09 -11.00
CA ALA A 89 6.07 -1.95 -11.89
C ALA A 89 5.29 -1.14 -12.95
N LEU A 90 4.74 0.02 -12.57
CA LEU A 90 4.04 0.90 -13.51
C LEU A 90 5.00 1.59 -14.50
N GLU A 91 6.23 1.89 -14.07
CA GLU A 91 7.29 2.44 -14.92
C GLU A 91 7.67 1.45 -16.03
N GLU A 92 7.85 0.18 -15.67
CA GLU A 92 8.15 -0.90 -16.62
C GLU A 92 7.03 -1.13 -17.64
N LEU A 93 5.77 -0.99 -17.21
CA LEU A 93 4.60 -1.19 -18.07
C LEU A 93 4.42 -0.08 -19.11
N ARG A 94 4.42 1.19 -18.68
CA ARG A 94 3.99 2.32 -19.52
C ARG A 94 4.80 3.61 -19.37
N GLY A 95 5.85 3.58 -18.57
CA GLY A 95 6.74 4.73 -18.37
C GLY A 95 6.07 5.92 -17.68
N ASP A 96 6.64 7.10 -17.93
CA ASP A 96 6.46 8.30 -17.11
C ASP A 96 5.01 8.79 -16.94
N GLU A 97 4.13 8.59 -17.92
CA GLU A 97 2.76 9.13 -17.83
C GLU A 97 1.95 8.42 -16.74
N LEU A 98 2.01 7.09 -16.72
CA LEU A 98 1.29 6.27 -15.76
C LEU A 98 1.85 6.45 -14.35
N THR A 99 3.18 6.50 -14.22
CA THR A 99 3.86 6.70 -12.93
C THR A 99 3.61 8.09 -12.35
N ASN A 100 3.59 9.14 -13.19
CA ASN A 100 3.22 10.48 -12.74
C ASN A 100 1.76 10.56 -12.27
N ARG A 101 0.84 9.87 -12.96
CA ARG A 101 -0.56 9.78 -12.53
C ARG A 101 -0.67 9.09 -11.17
N TYR A 102 -0.01 7.94 -11.03
CA TYR A 102 0.05 7.20 -9.78
C TYR A 102 0.60 8.05 -8.62
N PHE A 103 1.72 8.75 -8.85
CA PHE A 103 2.32 9.66 -7.87
C PHE A 103 1.34 10.74 -7.39
N ASN A 104 0.59 11.35 -8.32
CA ASN A 104 -0.39 12.38 -7.98
C ASN A 104 -1.57 11.81 -7.18
N LEU A 105 -2.07 10.62 -7.55
CA LEU A 105 -3.13 9.92 -6.82
C LEU A 105 -2.68 9.56 -5.39
N LEU A 106 -1.47 9.03 -5.24
CA LEU A 106 -0.90 8.67 -3.95
C LEU A 106 -0.67 9.91 -3.07
N THR A 107 -0.20 11.01 -3.65
CA THR A 107 -0.06 12.31 -2.95
C THR A 107 -1.42 12.81 -2.45
N ALA A 108 -2.42 12.85 -3.34
CA ALA A 108 -3.77 13.28 -2.97
C ALA A 108 -4.39 12.38 -1.90
N PHE A 109 -4.11 11.08 -1.94
CA PHE A 109 -4.56 10.11 -0.93
C PHE A 109 -3.94 10.40 0.44
N ILE A 110 -2.62 10.60 0.49
CA ILE A 110 -1.88 10.94 1.72
C ILE A 110 -2.47 12.20 2.37
N ASP A 111 -2.67 13.25 1.58
CA ASP A 111 -3.23 14.52 2.06
C ASP A 111 -4.67 14.35 2.56
N LYS A 112 -5.52 13.69 1.77
CA LYS A 112 -6.95 13.48 2.05
C LYS A 112 -7.17 12.73 3.36
N PHE A 113 -6.38 11.70 3.64
CA PHE A 113 -6.51 10.90 4.86
C PHE A 113 -5.59 11.35 5.99
N SER A 114 -4.83 12.43 5.77
CA SER A 114 -3.84 12.97 6.70
C SER A 114 -2.88 11.88 7.20
N LEU A 115 -2.32 11.13 6.25
CA LEU A 115 -1.35 10.08 6.53
C LEU A 115 -0.02 10.70 6.94
N ARG A 116 0.78 9.96 7.71
CA ARG A 116 2.02 10.46 8.31
C ARG A 116 3.22 10.30 7.37
N TYR A 117 3.03 10.45 6.08
CA TYR A 117 4.08 10.27 5.07
C TYR A 117 4.23 11.51 4.20
N ASP A 118 5.47 11.79 3.82
CA ASP A 118 5.80 12.68 2.72
C ASP A 118 6.19 11.82 1.51
N LEU A 119 5.52 12.01 0.37
CA LEU A 119 5.88 11.34 -0.88
C LEU A 119 6.97 12.14 -1.61
N ARG A 120 8.10 11.50 -1.93
CA ARG A 120 9.23 12.08 -2.66
C ARG A 120 9.41 11.39 -4.00
N ARG A 121 9.98 12.09 -4.97
CA ARG A 121 10.26 11.51 -6.30
C ARG A 121 11.44 10.53 -6.25
N PRO A 122 11.42 9.44 -7.06
CA PRO A 122 10.36 9.08 -8.01
C PRO A 122 9.09 8.57 -7.32
N CYS A 123 9.18 7.71 -6.29
CA CYS A 123 8.05 7.36 -5.41
C CYS A 123 8.57 6.75 -4.09
N THR A 124 9.08 7.59 -3.19
CA THR A 124 9.60 7.19 -1.88
C THR A 124 8.74 7.79 -0.77
N LEU A 125 8.20 6.95 0.10
CA LEU A 125 7.35 7.30 1.22
C LEU A 125 8.20 7.49 2.48
N CYS A 126 8.43 8.74 2.84
CA CYS A 126 9.18 9.10 4.04
C CYS A 126 8.22 9.31 5.21
N PRO A 127 8.30 8.57 6.32
CA PRO A 127 7.50 8.88 7.49
C PRO A 127 7.88 10.26 8.04
N THR A 128 6.87 11.07 8.36
CA THR A 128 7.04 12.38 8.97
C THR A 128 7.61 12.26 10.39
N LEU A 129 8.43 13.23 10.82
CA LEU A 129 9.00 13.28 12.19
C LEU A 129 7.93 13.10 13.29
N PRO A 130 6.79 13.82 13.27
CA PRO A 130 5.69 13.56 14.20
C PRO A 130 5.12 12.14 14.11
N GLY A 131 5.11 11.55 12.92
CA GLY A 131 4.68 10.17 12.69
C GLY A 131 5.58 9.13 13.35
N VAL A 132 6.90 9.31 13.26
CA VAL A 132 7.89 8.45 13.92
C VAL A 132 7.74 8.52 15.44
N PHE A 133 7.61 9.73 16.02
CA PHE A 133 7.38 9.90 17.46
C PHE A 133 6.04 9.29 17.91
N ALA A 134 4.97 9.45 17.12
CA ALA A 134 3.68 8.87 17.46
C ALA A 134 3.67 7.34 17.44
N SER A 135 4.43 6.71 16.53
CA SER A 135 4.63 5.25 16.52
C SER A 135 5.41 4.81 17.76
N LEU A 136 6.56 5.44 18.03
CA LEU A 136 7.40 5.12 19.19
C LEU A 136 6.65 5.25 20.52
N VAL A 137 5.85 6.31 20.70
CA VAL A 137 5.03 6.50 21.92
C VAL A 137 3.94 5.43 22.04
N ARG A 138 3.34 5.01 20.93
CA ARG A 138 2.34 3.93 20.93
C ARG A 138 2.99 2.60 21.31
N ASP A 139 4.12 2.27 20.69
CA ASP A 139 4.86 1.02 20.95
C ASP A 139 5.35 0.97 22.39
N LEU A 140 5.86 2.10 22.91
CA LEU A 140 6.27 2.24 24.29
C LEU A 140 5.10 2.08 25.26
N ARG A 141 3.91 2.62 24.96
CA ARG A 141 2.69 2.38 25.76
C ARG A 141 2.25 0.92 25.76
N VAL A 142 2.31 0.25 24.62
CA VAL A 142 1.95 -1.17 24.52
C VAL A 142 2.90 -2.03 25.35
N LEU A 143 4.20 -1.75 25.28
CA LEU A 143 5.21 -2.44 26.08
C LEU A 143 5.09 -2.12 27.58
N ALA A 144 4.86 -0.85 27.93
CA ALA A 144 4.69 -0.44 29.33
C ALA A 144 3.41 -0.99 29.96
N GLY A 145 2.31 -1.07 29.21
CA GLY A 145 1.04 -1.65 29.68
C GLY A 145 1.07 -3.18 29.85
N GLN A 146 2.13 -3.84 29.36
CA GLN A 146 2.40 -5.27 29.64
C GLN A 146 3.18 -5.46 30.95
N ASP A 147 3.68 -4.37 31.56
CA ASP A 147 4.40 -4.39 32.82
C ASP A 147 3.52 -3.80 33.93
N ALA A 148 3.02 -4.66 34.82
CA ALA A 148 2.12 -4.29 35.91
C ALA A 148 2.69 -3.23 36.87
N HIS A 149 4.01 -3.00 36.85
CA HIS A 149 4.65 -1.99 37.69
C HIS A 149 4.71 -0.59 37.06
N LEU A 150 4.61 -0.50 35.73
CA LEU A 150 4.63 0.75 34.97
C LEU A 150 3.23 1.27 34.60
N ASP A 151 2.22 0.40 34.61
CA ASP A 151 0.82 0.77 34.31
C ASP A 151 0.15 1.66 35.40
N ALA A 152 0.80 1.79 36.57
CA ALA A 152 0.30 2.54 37.72
C ALA A 152 0.96 3.92 37.95
N LEU A 153 1.81 4.39 37.03
CA LEU A 153 2.49 5.70 37.04
C LEU A 153 1.86 6.67 36.05
#